data_AF-F9QAQ9-F1
#
_entry.id   AF-F9QAQ9-F1
#
_cell.length_a   1.000
_cell.length_b   1.000
_cell.length_c   1.000
_cell.angle_alpha   90.00
_cell.angle_beta   90.00
_cell.angle_gamma   90.00
#
_symmetry.space_group_name_H-M   'P 1'
#
loop_
_entity.id
_entity.type
_entity.pdbx_description
1 polymer ?
#
loop_
_entity_poly.entity_id
_entity_poly.type
_entity_poly.pdbx_seq_one_letter_code
_entity_poly.pdbx_strand_id
1 'polypeptide(L)'
;MAILRDLPAEKLAEHGLAFEDKRIPELLFHYRARHFYKTLNRAEQIKWQKYRQRKLEQSAINFEESLQRLAEEHSDNPTKLNLLQQVYEYGAKLLS
;
A
#
# COMPACT_ATOMS: atom_id res chain seq x y z
N MET A 1 -16.02 14.61 -9.06
CA MET A 1 -15.49 13.22 -8.95
C MET A 1 -15.45 12.45 -10.28
N ALA A 2 -16.24 12.79 -11.32
CA ALA A 2 -16.13 12.15 -12.64
C ALA A 2 -14.84 12.55 -13.38
N ILE A 3 -14.57 13.86 -13.48
CA ILE A 3 -13.46 14.43 -14.25
C ILE A 3 -12.09 13.77 -13.97
N LEU A 4 -11.73 13.53 -12.71
CA LEU A 4 -10.43 12.93 -12.38
C LEU A 4 -10.30 11.48 -12.83
N ARG A 5 -11.40 10.71 -12.87
CA ARG A 5 -11.34 9.29 -13.23
C ARG A 5 -11.23 9.08 -14.74
N ASP A 6 -11.64 10.09 -15.51
CA ASP A 6 -11.60 10.05 -16.97
C ASP A 6 -10.29 10.62 -17.53
N LEU A 7 -9.45 11.25 -16.68
CA LEU A 7 -8.14 11.76 -17.09
C LEU A 7 -7.13 10.62 -17.29
N PRO A 8 -6.25 10.73 -18.30
CA PRO A 8 -5.07 9.89 -18.39
C PRO A 8 -4.20 9.99 -17.13
N ALA A 9 -3.55 8.89 -16.76
CA ALA A 9 -2.76 8.79 -15.53
C ALA A 9 -1.68 9.88 -15.43
N GLU A 10 -1.06 10.22 -16.56
CA GLU A 10 -0.03 11.25 -16.70
C GLU A 10 -0.56 12.66 -16.39
N LYS A 11 -1.85 12.90 -16.62
CA LYS A 11 -2.52 14.18 -16.38
C LYS A 11 -3.11 14.32 -14.98
N LEU A 12 -3.13 13.24 -14.19
CA LEU A 12 -3.60 13.29 -12.80
C LEU A 12 -2.73 14.16 -11.90
N ALA A 13 -1.44 14.35 -12.22
CA ALA A 13 -0.57 15.24 -11.45
C ALA A 13 -0.87 16.73 -11.73
N GLU A 14 -1.23 17.03 -12.99
CA GLU A 14 -1.44 18.38 -13.53
C GLU A 14 -2.92 18.63 -13.80
N HIS A 15 -3.80 18.10 -12.94
CA HIS A 15 -5.24 18.11 -13.19
C HIS A 15 -5.87 19.52 -13.12
N GLY A 16 -5.18 20.52 -12.55
CA GLY A 16 -5.59 21.92 -12.56
C GLY A 16 -6.88 22.25 -11.78
N LEU A 17 -7.36 21.32 -10.94
CA LEU A 17 -8.60 21.49 -10.17
C LEU A 17 -8.30 22.01 -8.76
N ALA A 18 -9.17 22.88 -8.24
CA ALA A 18 -9.21 23.20 -6.82
C ALA A 18 -10.21 22.26 -6.11
N PHE A 19 -9.86 21.78 -4.92
CA PHE A 19 -10.73 20.96 -4.10
C PHE A 19 -11.11 21.70 -2.82
N GLU A 20 -12.41 21.76 -2.52
CA GLU A 20 -12.89 22.27 -1.23
C GLU A 20 -12.52 21.32 -0.07
N ASP A 21 -12.60 20.00 -0.30
CA ASP A 21 -12.19 19.00 0.67
C ASP A 21 -10.66 18.84 0.67
N LYS A 22 -10.05 19.27 1.77
CA LYS A 22 -8.60 19.26 2.01
C LYS A 22 -7.96 17.87 2.00
N ARG A 23 -8.75 16.79 2.09
CA ARG A 23 -8.25 15.41 2.06
C ARG A 23 -7.95 14.91 0.65
N ILE A 24 -8.62 15.48 -0.37
CA ILE A 24 -8.54 14.99 -1.75
C ILE A 24 -7.11 15.01 -2.32
N PRO A 25 -6.30 16.07 -2.14
CA PRO A 25 -4.93 16.09 -2.65
C PRO A 25 -4.07 14.92 -2.16
N GLU A 26 -4.18 14.58 -0.87
CA GLU A 26 -3.43 13.45 -0.29
C GLU A 26 -3.96 12.09 -0.79
N LEU A 27 -5.29 11.94 -0.87
CA LEU A 27 -5.91 10.73 -1.42
C LEU A 27 -5.53 10.52 -2.90
N LEU A 28 -5.51 11.59 -3.70
CA LEU A 28 -5.13 11.54 -5.10
C LEU A 28 -3.65 11.17 -5.27
N PHE A 29 -2.77 11.71 -4.42
CA PHE A 29 -1.36 11.29 -4.38
C PHE A 29 -1.23 9.79 -4.09
N HIS A 30 -1.92 9.28 -3.07
CA HIS A 30 -1.89 7.85 -2.75
C HIS A 30 -2.48 6.97 -3.85
N TYR A 31 -3.55 7.43 -4.50
CA TYR A 31 -4.14 6.74 -5.65
C TYR A 31 -3.14 6.65 -6.80
N ARG A 32 -2.54 7.77 -7.21
CA ARG A 32 -1.47 7.80 -8.23
C ARG A 32 -0.31 6.87 -7.85
N ALA A 33 0.13 6.92 -6.60
CA ALA A 33 1.28 6.16 -6.14
C ALA A 33 1.06 4.64 -6.11
N ARG A 34 -0.18 4.20 -5.88
CA ARG A 34 -0.55 2.77 -5.90
C ARG A 34 -0.78 2.25 -7.30
N HIS A 35 -1.50 3.00 -8.14
CA HIS A 35 -1.98 2.49 -9.43
C HIS A 35 -1.08 2.89 -10.60
N PHE A 36 -0.39 4.03 -10.50
CA PHE A 36 0.35 4.65 -11.59
C PHE A 36 1.75 5.09 -11.14
N TYR A 37 2.48 4.24 -10.41
CA TYR A 37 3.79 4.57 -9.82
C TYR A 37 4.79 5.20 -10.81
N LYS A 38 4.76 4.77 -12.08
CA LYS A 38 5.62 5.30 -13.15
C LYS A 38 5.37 6.79 -13.47
N THR A 39 4.19 7.32 -13.13
CA THR A 39 3.82 8.74 -13.32
C THR A 39 4.30 9.63 -12.17
N LEU A 40 4.87 9.05 -11.10
CA LEU A 40 5.45 9.83 -10.02
C LEU A 40 6.84 10.33 -10.41
N ASN A 41 7.11 11.59 -10.13
CA ASN A 41 8.47 12.12 -10.22
C ASN A 41 9.37 11.56 -9.09
N ARG A 42 10.68 11.83 -9.14
CA ARG A 42 11.64 11.27 -8.18
C ARG A 42 11.34 11.65 -6.72
N ALA A 43 10.94 12.89 -6.47
CA ALA A 43 10.62 13.35 -5.12
C ALA A 43 9.34 12.68 -4.58
N GLU A 44 8.33 12.54 -5.43
CA GLU A 44 7.08 11.82 -5.14
C GLU A 44 7.33 10.34 -4.85
N GLN A 45 8.19 9.68 -5.62
CA GLN A 45 8.59 8.30 -5.38
C GLN A 45 9.26 8.15 -4.01
N ILE A 46 10.21 9.02 -3.67
CA ILE A 46 10.87 9.00 -2.35
C ILE A 46 9.85 9.23 -1.23
N LYS A 47 8.94 10.19 -1.39
CA LYS A 47 7.86 10.46 -0.44
C LYS A 47 6.98 9.22 -0.25
N TRP A 48 6.61 8.54 -1.33
CA TRP A 48 5.77 7.34 -1.28
C TRP A 48 6.49 6.15 -0.65
N GLN A 49 7.77 5.93 -0.98
CA GLN A 49 8.56 4.86 -0.37
C GLN A 49 8.66 5.05 1.15
N LYS A 50 8.99 6.27 1.61
CA LYS A 50 9.02 6.58 3.05
C LYS A 50 7.67 6.38 3.73
N TYR A 51 6.57 6.78 3.08
CA TYR A 51 5.22 6.54 3.60
C TYR A 51 4.92 5.04 3.71
N ARG A 52 5.20 4.25 2.66
CA ARG A 52 4.96 2.81 2.63
C ARG A 52 5.76 2.10 3.71
N GLN A 53 7.06 2.39 3.80
CA GLN A 53 7.96 1.79 4.77
C GLN A 53 7.49 2.04 6.20
N ARG A 54 7.25 3.30 6.57
CA ARG A 54 6.75 3.65 7.92
C ARG A 54 5.43 2.94 8.24
N LYS A 55 4.51 2.86 7.27
CA LYS A 55 3.21 2.23 7.47
C LYS A 55 3.33 0.72 7.68
N LEU A 56 4.21 0.07 6.92
CA LEU A 56 4.45 -1.37 7.05
C LEU A 56 5.17 -1.69 8.37
N GLU A 57 6.22 -0.95 8.70
CA GLU A 57 6.98 -1.10 9.95
C GLU A 57 6.08 -0.95 11.19
N GLN A 58 5.18 0.03 11.20
CA GLN A 58 4.21 0.22 12.29
C GLN A 58 3.26 -0.96 12.49
N SER A 59 2.98 -1.72 11.43
CA SER A 59 2.08 -2.88 11.48
C SER A 59 2.81 -4.21 11.59
N ALA A 60 4.14 -4.24 11.44
CA ALA A 60 4.91 -5.48 11.29
C ALA A 60 4.79 -6.38 12.52
N ILE A 61 4.94 -5.82 13.72
CA ILE A 61 4.87 -6.58 14.99
C ILE A 61 3.50 -7.24 15.14
N ASN A 62 2.42 -6.47 15.05
CA ASN A 62 1.06 -7.01 15.19
C ASN A 62 0.74 -8.04 14.09
N PHE A 63 1.31 -7.88 12.90
CA PHE A 63 1.14 -8.83 11.81
C PHE A 63 1.84 -10.16 12.10
N GLU A 64 3.09 -10.12 12.56
CA GLU A 64 3.85 -11.32 12.98
C GLU A 64 3.16 -12.06 14.13
N GLU A 65 2.72 -11.34 15.16
CA GLU A 65 1.96 -11.92 16.28
C GLU A 65 0.67 -12.60 15.80
N SER A 66 -0.04 -11.97 14.85
CA SER A 66 -1.27 -12.53 14.29
C SER A 66 -1.02 -13.82 13.50
N LEU A 67 0.10 -13.90 12.77
CA LEU A 67 0.49 -15.09 12.02
C LEU A 67 0.89 -16.23 12.95
N GLN A 68 1.67 -15.94 13.99
CA GLN A 68 2.07 -16.95 14.98
C GLN A 68 0.84 -17.55 15.66
N ARG A 69 -0.08 -16.70 16.13
CA ARG A 69 -1.33 -17.15 16.76
C ARG A 69 -2.16 -18.05 15.84
N LEU A 70 -2.29 -17.69 14.56
CA LEU A 70 -3.02 -18.49 13.57
C LEU A 70 -2.32 -19.82 13.25
N ALA A 71 -0.99 -19.85 13.29
CA ALA A 71 -0.22 -21.07 13.08
C ALA A 71 -0.42 -22.06 14.23
N GLU A 72 -0.47 -21.58 15.47
CA GLU A 72 -0.78 -22.39 16.65
C GLU A 72 -2.22 -22.93 16.59
N GLU A 73 -3.19 -22.07 16.28
CA GLU A 73 -4.62 -22.43 16.17
C GLU A 73 -4.92 -23.46 15.08
N HIS A 74 -4.12 -23.48 14.01
CA HIS A 74 -4.31 -24.36 12.86
C HIS A 74 -3.15 -25.34 12.66
N SER A 75 -2.49 -25.73 13.75
CA SER A 75 -1.33 -26.63 13.77
C SER A 75 -1.62 -28.02 13.18
N ASP A 76 -2.89 -28.44 13.15
CA ASP A 76 -3.37 -29.70 12.59
C ASP A 76 -3.79 -29.60 11.10
N ASN A 77 -3.73 -28.39 10.50
CA ASN A 77 -4.17 -28.15 9.12
C ASN A 77 -3.00 -27.73 8.21
N PRO A 78 -2.39 -28.69 7.48
CA PRO A 78 -1.23 -28.42 6.60
C PRO A 78 -1.50 -27.37 5.52
N THR A 79 -2.72 -27.30 4.99
CA THR A 79 -3.08 -26.32 3.95
C THR A 79 -3.06 -24.90 4.50
N LYS A 80 -3.60 -24.69 5.70
CA LYS A 80 -3.58 -23.37 6.35
C LYS A 80 -2.17 -22.97 6.75
N LEU A 81 -1.35 -23.89 7.26
CA LEU A 81 0.05 -23.62 7.57
C LEU A 81 0.84 -23.20 6.33
N ASN A 82 0.61 -23.86 5.19
CA ASN A 82 1.24 -23.46 3.93
C ASN A 82 0.81 -22.05 3.48
N LEU A 83 -0.48 -21.71 3.62
CA LEU A 83 -0.96 -20.36 3.32
C LEU A 83 -0.33 -19.30 4.24
N LEU A 84 -0.24 -19.57 5.55
CA LEU A 84 0.39 -18.65 6.50
C LEU A 84 1.87 -18.42 6.16
N GLN A 85 2.59 -19.46 5.73
CA GLN A 85 3.96 -19.34 5.25
C GLN A 85 4.06 -18.41 4.02
N GLN A 86 3.19 -18.59 3.02
CA GLN A 86 3.17 -17.70 1.84
C GLN A 86 2.87 -16.25 2.21
N VAL A 87 1.98 -16.03 3.17
CA VAL A 87 1.62 -14.69 3.67
C VAL A 87 2.81 -14.05 4.39
N TYR A 88 3.54 -14.82 5.20
CA TYR A 88 4.78 -14.37 5.85
C TYR A 88 5.85 -13.97 4.83
N GLU A 89 6.11 -14.84 3.84
CA GLU A 89 7.10 -14.58 2.78
C GLU A 89 6.77 -13.32 1.97
N TYR A 90 5.50 -13.11 1.66
CA TYR A 90 5.04 -11.90 0.99
C TYR A 90 5.27 -10.66 1.86
N GLY A 91 4.95 -10.72 3.16
CA GLY A 91 5.21 -9.64 4.11
C GLY A 91 6.69 -9.27 4.21
N ALA A 92 7.55 -10.27 4.35
CA ALA A 92 9.01 -10.08 4.40
C ALA A 92 9.54 -9.41 3.13
N LYS A 93 9.07 -9.84 1.95
CA LYS A 93 9.44 -9.24 0.65
C LYS A 93 9.00 -7.78 0.50
N LEU A 94 7.95 -7.36 1.20
CA LEU A 94 7.49 -5.96 1.17
C LEU A 94 8.32 -5.04 2.07
N LEU A 95 9.02 -5.59 3.06
CA LEU A 95 9.87 -4.87 4.00
C LEU A 95 11.36 -4.83 3.59
N SER A 96 11.81 -5.79 2.76
CA SER A 96 13.14 -5.83 2.15
C SER A 96 13.33 -4.78 1.05
#